data_AF-A0A1T4NL94-F1
#
_entry.id   AF-A0A1T4NL94-F1
#
_cell.length_a   1.000
_cell.length_b   1.000
_cell.length_c   1.000
_cell.angle_alpha   90.00
_cell.angle_beta   90.00
_cell.angle_gamma   90.00
#
_symmetry.space_group_name_H-M   'P 1'
#
loop_
_entity.id
_entity.type
_entity.pdbx_description
1 polymer ?
#
loop_
_entity_poly.entity_id
_entity_poly.type
_entity_poly.pdbx_seq_one_letter_code
_entity_poly.pdbx_strand_id
1 'polypeptide(L)' 'MNQLKRIAGIIWMVLGPLAIYFIVQAAAGEIAKKPETDTKIQWGVFVAVFIPIAIGMVIFGYYAVKGEYDER' A
#
# COMPACT_ATOMS: atom_id res chain seq x y z
N MET A 1 -19.27 13.38 -13.81
CA MET A 1 -17.83 13.10 -13.59
C MET A 1 -17.29 14.04 -12.52
N ASN A 2 -17.12 13.57 -11.28
CA ASN A 2 -16.44 14.40 -10.30
C ASN A 2 -14.93 14.22 -10.50
N GLN A 3 -14.22 15.29 -10.90
CA GLN A 3 -12.76 15.36 -10.88
C GLN A 3 -12.18 14.79 -9.58
N LEU A 4 -12.93 14.92 -8.47
CA LEU A 4 -12.66 14.30 -7.18
C LEU A 4 -12.37 12.77 -7.25
N LYS A 5 -13.15 11.99 -8.01
CA LYS A 5 -12.96 10.52 -8.12
C LYS A 5 -11.63 10.17 -8.81
N ARG A 6 -11.26 10.92 -9.85
CA ARG A 6 -9.98 10.73 -10.56
C ARG A 6 -8.79 11.16 -9.71
N ILE A 7 -8.90 12.27 -8.98
CA ILE A 7 -7.88 12.73 -8.03
C ILE A 7 -7.70 11.67 -6.92
N ALA A 8 -8.79 11.15 -6.37
CA ALA A 8 -8.74 10.06 -5.40
C ALA A 8 -8.04 8.82 -5.97
N GLY A 9 -8.31 8.44 -7.22
CA GLY A 9 -7.63 7.33 -7.89
C GLY A 9 -6.11 7.50 -7.97
N ILE A 10 -5.65 8.70 -8.33
CA ILE A 10 -4.21 9.03 -8.34
C ILE A 10 -3.61 8.92 -6.94
N ILE A 11 -4.31 9.44 -5.93
CA ILE A 11 -3.88 9.34 -4.53
C ILE A 11 -3.69 7.86 -4.13
N TRP A 12 -4.63 6.98 -4.44
CA TRP A 12 -4.53 5.55 -4.10
C TRP A 12 -3.39 4.83 -4.83
N MET A 13 -3.13 5.18 -6.09
CA MET A 13 -2.00 4.63 -6.84
C MET A 13 -0.64 5.02 -6.24
N VAL A 14 -0.52 6.22 -5.66
CA VAL A 14 0.72 6.69 -5.03
C VAL A 14 0.84 6.15 -3.60
N LEU A 15 -0.27 6.09 -2.85
CA LEU A 15 -0.28 5.59 -1.48
C LEU A 15 0.09 4.10 -1.39
N GLY A 16 -0.23 3.28 -2.40
CA GLY A 16 0.14 1.86 -2.41
C GLY A 16 1.65 1.62 -2.31
N PRO A 17 2.46 2.08 -3.27
CA PRO A 17 3.91 1.98 -3.22
C PRO A 17 4.53 2.67 -2.01
N LEU A 18 3.99 3.83 -1.60
CA LEU A 18 4.47 4.53 -0.40
C LEU A 18 4.24 3.71 0.88
N ALA A 19 3.08 3.08 1.03
CA ALA A 19 2.79 2.23 2.18
C ALA A 19 3.78 1.05 2.28
N ILE A 20 4.12 0.43 1.14
CA ILE A 20 5.13 -0.63 1.09
C ILE A 20 6.52 -0.11 1.47
N TYR A 21 6.90 1.05 0.94
CA TYR A 21 8.18 1.67 1.29
C TYR A 21 8.31 1.91 2.80
N PHE A 22 7.30 2.54 3.42
CA PHE A 22 7.33 2.85 4.84
C PHE A 22 7.29 1.61 5.74
N ILE A 23 6.50 0.59 5.39
CA ILE A 23 6.44 -0.62 6.22
C ILE A 23 7.73 -1.43 6.13
N VAL A 24 8.40 -1.47 4.97
CA VAL A 24 9.71 -2.11 4.82
C VAL A 24 10.79 -1.35 5.57
N GLN A 25 10.77 -0.01 5.52
CA GLN A 25 11.67 0.82 6.33
C GLN A 25 11.48 0.58 7.84
N ALA A 26 10.23 0.58 8.31
CA ALA A 26 9.92 0.32 9.71
C ALA A 26 10.33 -1.09 10.14
N ALA A 27 10.06 -2.10 9.31
CA ALA A 27 10.49 -3.48 9.54
C ALA A 27 12.01 -3.59 9.67
N ALA A 28 12.76 -3.00 8.73
CA ALA A 28 14.21 -3.00 8.78
C ALA A 28 14.74 -2.29 10.04
N GLY A 29 14.15 -1.16 10.41
CA GLY A 29 14.52 -0.40 11.61
C GLY A 29 14.30 -1.18 12.90
N GLU A 30 13.13 -1.81 13.06
CA GLU A 30 12.82 -2.57 14.27
C GLU A 30 13.59 -3.89 14.37
N ILE A 31 13.78 -4.60 13.24
CA ILE A 31 14.63 -5.80 13.20
C ILE A 31 16.08 -5.45 13.55
N ALA A 32 16.60 -4.30 13.11
CA ALA A 32 17.94 -3.85 13.46
C ALA A 32 18.09 -3.51 14.95
N LYS A 33 17.06 -2.93 15.57
CA LYS A 33 17.05 -2.62 17.01
C LYS A 33 16.93 -3.87 17.89
N LYS A 34 16.13 -4.85 17.46
CA LYS A 34 15.85 -6.09 18.19
C LYS A 34 15.90 -7.28 17.22
N PRO A 35 17.08 -7.85 16.96
CA PRO A 35 17.27 -8.90 15.94
C PRO A 35 16.79 -10.29 16.38
N GLU A 36 15.78 -10.34 17.25
CA GLU A 36 15.16 -11.56 17.75
C GLU A 36 14.26 -12.20 16.69
N THR A 37 14.10 -13.51 16.77
CA THR A 37 13.28 -14.29 15.83
C THR A 37 11.83 -13.81 15.82
N ASP A 38 11.25 -13.51 16.98
CA ASP A 38 9.86 -13.06 17.09
C ASP A 38 9.64 -11.72 16.38
N THR A 39 10.60 -10.78 16.51
CA THR A 39 10.56 -9.48 15.83
C THR A 39 10.63 -9.64 14.31
N LYS A 40 11.50 -10.54 13.83
CA LYS A 40 11.63 -10.83 12.39
C LYS A 40 10.35 -11.45 11.81
N ILE A 41 9.75 -12.40 12.52
CA ILE A 41 8.50 -13.04 12.10
C ILE A 41 7.36 -12.03 12.09
N GLN A 42 7.20 -11.24 13.15
CA GLN A 42 6.14 -10.23 13.25
C GLN A 42 6.19 -9.24 12.07
N TRP A 43 7.36 -8.63 11.84
CA TRP A 43 7.51 -7.65 10.77
C TRP A 43 7.47 -8.29 9.37
N GLY A 44 7.99 -9.52 9.22
CA GLY A 44 7.87 -10.29 7.98
C GLY A 44 6.42 -10.56 7.59
N VAL A 45 5.58 -10.95 8.55
CA VAL A 45 4.14 -11.16 8.35
C VAL A 45 3.45 -9.84 7.97
N PHE A 46 3.75 -8.73 8.64
CA PHE A 46 3.19 -7.42 8.31
C PHE A 46 3.52 -7.00 6.87
N VAL A 47 4.78 -7.10 6.45
CA VAL A 47 5.16 -6.79 5.06
C VAL A 47 4.42 -7.70 4.07
N ALA A 48 4.34 -9.00 4.36
CA ALA A 48 3.69 -9.98 3.48
C ALA A 48 2.19 -9.70 3.29
N VAL A 49 1.47 -9.31 4.36
CA VAL A 49 0.04 -8.98 4.29
C VAL A 49 -0.20 -7.64 3.61
N PHE A 50 0.71 -6.67 3.76
CA PHE A 50 0.54 -5.35 3.15
C PHE A 50 0.77 -5.34 1.63
N ILE A 51 1.57 -6.26 1.09
CA ILE A 51 1.80 -6.38 -0.36
C ILE A 51 0.49 -6.53 -1.16
N PRO A 52 -0.37 -7.54 -0.93
CA PRO A 52 -1.62 -7.68 -1.69
C PRO A 52 -2.57 -6.50 -1.48
N ILE A 53 -2.57 -5.87 -0.30
CA ILE A 53 -3.39 -4.68 -0.02
C ILE A 53 -2.91 -3.51 -0.88
N ALA A 54 -1.59 -3.27 -0.95
CA ALA A 54 -1.01 -2.23 -1.78
C ALA A 54 -1.26 -2.45 -3.27
N ILE A 55 -1.16 -3.70 -3.75
CA ILE A 55 -1.53 -4.07 -5.11
C ILE A 55 -3.01 -3.74 -5.38
N GLY A 56 -3.91 -4.10 -4.44
CA GLY A 56 -5.32 -3.76 -4.53
C GLY A 56 -5.58 -2.25 -4.60
N MET A 57 -4.88 -1.45 -3.80
CA MET A 57 -4.98 0.01 -3.83
C MET A 57 -4.53 0.61 -5.18
N VAL A 58 -3.46 0.08 -5.76
CA VAL A 58 -2.97 0.53 -7.08
C VAL A 58 -3.96 0.15 -8.19
N ILE A 59 -4.47 -1.08 -8.19
CA ILE A 59 -5.48 -1.53 -9.16
C ILE A 59 -6.76 -0.70 -9.05
N PHE A 60 -7.23 -0.45 -7.82
CA PHE A 60 -8.37 0.41 -7.55
C PHE A 60 -8.15 1.82 -8.11
N GLY A 61 -7.00 2.42 -7.79
CA GLY A 61 -6.67 3.77 -8.26
C GLY A 61 -6.55 3.84 -9.79
N TYR A 62 -6.01 2.81 -10.43
CA TYR A 62 -5.92 2.70 -11.88
C TYR A 62 -7.31 2.68 -12.55
N TYR A 63 -8.23 1.85 -12.06
CA TYR A 63 -9.59 1.80 -12.59
C TYR A 63 -10.38 3.09 -12.30
N ALA A 64 -10.10 3.77 -11.17
CA ALA A 64 -10.66 5.09 -10.85
C ALA A 64 -10.20 6.19 -11.82
N VAL A 65 -8.96 6.16 -12.28
CA VAL A 65 -8.47 7.10 -13.30
C VAL A 65 -9.04 6.78 -14.68
N LYS A 66 -9.19 5.49 -15.02
CA LYS A 66 -9.76 5.03 -16.29
C LYS A 66 -11.26 5.37 -16.45
N GLY A 67 -11.94 5.72 -15.35
CA GLY A 67 -13.36 6.07 -15.37
C GLY A 67 -14.29 4.86 -15.31
N GLU A 68 -13.77 3.67 -14.98
CA GLU A 68 -14.57 2.45 -14.83
C GLU A 68 -15.56 2.56 -13.65
N TYR A 69 -15.32 3.50 -12.71
CA TYR A 69 -16.24 3.85 -11.61
C TYR A 69 -17.13 5.08 -11.91
N ASP A 70 -17.15 5.53 -13.18
CA ASP A 70 -18.02 6.62 -13.63
C ASP A 70 -19.44 6.12 -13.95
N GLU A 71 -19.65 4.81 -14.15
CA GLU A 71 -20.99 4.22 -14.34
C GLU A 71 -21.72 4.00 -13.00
N ARG A 72 -22.31 5.10 -12.51
CA ARG A 72 -23.57 5.26 -11.76
C ARG A 72 -23.69 6.70 -11.30
#